data_AF-A0A4P7CHW9-F1
#
_entry.id   AF-A0A4P7CHW9-F1
#
_cell.length_a   1.000
_cell.length_b   1.000
_cell.length_c   1.000
_cell.angle_alpha   90.00
_cell.angle_beta   90.00
_cell.angle_gamma   90.00
#
_symmetry.space_group_name_H-M   'P 1'
#
loop_
_entity.id
_entity.type
_entity.pdbx_description
1 polymer ?
#
loop_
_entity_poly.entity_id
_entity_poly.type
_entity_poly.pdbx_seq_one_letter_code
_entity_poly.pdbx_strand_id
1 'polypeptide(L)'
;MSILHSFLSFLRQSMKSHPIELLLILIFGILLIAIPTEDLFYTDNHIGGIFLFFPLFFSLTYLLRPTRFYWFSLLYIVITLGLMTFFWGFHLETYLTSPAYWGVLFIHLILLLIKDFRFNNRQMIYSILMTSAHLAISFALAGIIIFMIQILLASISYLLLSPETSIYYIEEPIYVAIFLIFTSLFFIFFEDREVQNNPEREGRLLLAGEVLINFILSPVVILYTIIVYLYIAKIVALFELPKGELSFIVLGAVVD
;
A
#
# COMPACT_ATOMS: atom_id res chain seq x y z
N MET A 1 0.76 24.99 3.43
CA MET A 1 -0.45 24.28 2.98
C MET A 1 -0.43 22.91 3.64
N SER A 2 -1.52 22.44 4.25
CA SER A 2 -1.55 21.10 4.89
C SER A 2 -1.19 20.01 3.87
N ILE A 3 -0.33 19.05 4.23
CA ILE A 3 0.06 17.91 3.38
C ILE A 3 -1.14 17.06 2.98
N LEU A 4 -2.20 17.01 3.80
CA LEU A 4 -3.47 16.40 3.41
C LEU A 4 -4.07 17.09 2.18
N HIS A 5 -4.05 18.42 2.16
CA HIS A 5 -4.54 19.18 1.01
C HIS A 5 -3.65 18.95 -0.22
N SER A 6 -2.33 18.83 -0.02
CA SER A 6 -1.38 18.51 -1.07
C SER A 6 -1.56 17.08 -1.62
N PHE A 7 -1.91 16.11 -0.78
CA PHE A 7 -2.18 14.74 -1.17
C PHE A 7 -3.53 14.63 -1.89
N LEU A 8 -4.55 15.35 -1.43
CA LEU A 8 -5.85 15.43 -2.13
C LEU A 8 -5.72 16.12 -3.49
N SER A 9 -4.93 17.19 -3.59
CA SER A 9 -4.63 17.81 -4.88
C SER A 9 -3.84 16.88 -5.79
N PHE A 10 -2.92 16.09 -5.21
CA PHE A 10 -2.21 15.04 -5.93
C PHE A 10 -3.18 13.99 -6.47
N LEU A 11 -4.02 13.38 -5.64
CA LEU A 11 -5.00 12.38 -6.09
C LEU A 11 -5.86 12.94 -7.22
N ARG A 12 -6.30 14.19 -7.11
CA ARG A 12 -7.07 14.86 -8.16
C ARG A 12 -6.28 15.02 -9.46
N GLN A 13 -4.99 15.32 -9.38
CA GLN A 13 -4.12 15.42 -10.53
C GLN A 13 -3.83 14.04 -11.13
N SER A 14 -3.57 13.03 -10.30
CA SER A 14 -3.35 11.64 -10.71
C SER A 14 -4.55 11.02 -11.40
N MET A 15 -5.79 11.40 -11.02
CA MET A 15 -6.98 10.98 -11.77
C MET A 15 -6.98 11.46 -13.23
N LYS A 16 -6.27 12.56 -13.53
CA LYS A 16 -6.13 13.06 -14.90
C LYS A 16 -4.92 12.47 -15.61
N SER A 17 -3.80 12.26 -14.90
CA SER A 17 -2.55 11.77 -15.50
C SER A 17 -2.43 10.24 -15.57
N HIS A 18 -3.04 9.51 -14.65
CA HIS A 18 -2.94 8.04 -14.50
C HIS A 18 -4.32 7.37 -14.29
N PRO A 19 -5.32 7.62 -15.15
CA PRO A 19 -6.68 7.11 -14.93
C PRO A 19 -6.77 5.57 -14.93
N ILE A 20 -6.01 4.88 -15.78
CA ILE A 20 -6.06 3.42 -15.89
C ILE A 20 -5.35 2.77 -14.70
N GLU A 21 -4.20 3.28 -14.28
CA GLU A 21 -3.45 2.80 -13.12
C GLU A 21 -4.30 2.91 -11.85
N LEU A 22 -4.96 4.06 -11.64
CA LEU A 22 -5.85 4.27 -10.50
C LEU A 22 -7.08 3.35 -10.55
N LEU A 23 -7.64 3.11 -11.74
CA LEU A 23 -8.71 2.14 -11.91
C LEU A 23 -8.25 0.72 -11.56
N LEU A 24 -7.04 0.32 -11.97
CA LEU A 24 -6.47 -0.99 -11.60
C LEU A 24 -6.25 -1.11 -10.09
N ILE A 25 -5.67 -0.10 -9.46
CA ILE A 25 -5.49 -0.05 -8.01
C ILE A 25 -6.84 -0.21 -7.30
N LEU A 26 -7.86 0.52 -7.76
CA LEU A 26 -9.20 0.48 -7.17
C LEU A 26 -9.85 -0.90 -7.34
N ILE A 27 -9.86 -1.44 -8.57
CA ILE A 27 -10.51 -2.73 -8.86
C ILE A 27 -9.81 -3.86 -8.10
N PHE A 28 -8.49 -3.97 -8.21
CA PHE A 28 -7.76 -5.02 -7.51
C PHE A 28 -7.87 -4.85 -6.00
N GLY A 29 -7.75 -3.63 -5.48
CA GLY A 29 -7.90 -3.34 -4.05
C GLY A 29 -9.27 -3.71 -3.50
N ILE A 30 -10.35 -3.29 -4.15
CA ILE A 30 -11.73 -3.62 -3.74
C ILE A 30 -11.98 -5.11 -3.83
N LEU A 31 -11.56 -5.76 -4.93
CA LEU A 31 -11.77 -7.20 -5.11
C LEU A 31 -11.05 -8.01 -4.03
N LEU A 32 -9.85 -7.59 -3.65
CA LEU A 32 -9.06 -8.25 -2.61
C LEU A 32 -9.69 -8.04 -1.21
N ILE A 33 -10.33 -6.90 -0.95
CA ILE A 33 -11.10 -6.68 0.29
C ILE A 33 -12.41 -7.48 0.29
N ALA A 34 -13.05 -7.67 -0.86
CA ALA A 34 -14.37 -8.27 -0.98
C ALA A 34 -14.37 -9.80 -0.88
N ILE A 35 -13.24 -10.46 -1.13
CA ILE A 35 -13.13 -11.92 -1.14
C ILE A 35 -12.59 -12.39 0.22
N PRO A 36 -13.25 -13.36 0.88
CA PRO A 36 -12.77 -13.94 2.14
C PRO A 36 -11.39 -14.60 2.01
N THR A 37 -10.67 -14.64 3.12
CA THR A 37 -9.33 -15.27 3.21
C THR A 37 -9.34 -16.73 2.72
N GLU A 38 -10.35 -17.50 3.10
CA GLU A 38 -10.49 -18.91 2.72
C GLU A 38 -10.62 -19.10 1.21
N ASP A 39 -11.32 -18.18 0.53
CA ASP A 39 -11.54 -18.23 -0.92
C ASP A 39 -10.30 -17.79 -1.73
N LEU A 40 -9.38 -17.05 -1.12
CA LEU A 40 -8.16 -16.55 -1.77
C LEU A 40 -6.94 -17.44 -1.57
N PHE A 41 -6.79 -18.02 -0.37
CA PHE A 41 -5.53 -18.64 0.05
C PHE A 41 -5.65 -20.14 0.38
N TYR A 42 -6.84 -20.64 0.74
CA TYR A 42 -6.96 -21.96 1.37
C TYR A 42 -7.91 -22.94 0.66
N THR A 43 -8.91 -22.45 -0.06
CA THR A 43 -9.77 -23.31 -0.87
C THR A 43 -9.11 -23.61 -2.21
N ASP A 44 -9.41 -24.77 -2.77
CA ASP A 44 -9.09 -25.10 -4.16
C ASP A 44 -9.73 -24.12 -5.16
N ASN A 45 -10.54 -23.14 -4.75
CA ASN A 45 -11.16 -22.20 -5.68
C ASN A 45 -10.16 -21.14 -6.21
N HIS A 46 -10.11 -21.09 -7.53
CA HIS A 46 -8.99 -20.62 -8.35
C HIS A 46 -8.98 -19.12 -8.66
N ILE A 47 -9.01 -18.23 -7.66
CA ILE A 47 -9.08 -16.76 -7.94
C ILE A 47 -7.85 -16.01 -7.40
N GLY A 48 -7.22 -16.51 -6.33
CA GLY A 48 -6.04 -15.87 -5.72
C GLY A 48 -4.88 -15.61 -6.68
N GLY A 49 -4.67 -16.50 -7.67
CA GLY A 49 -3.63 -16.33 -8.67
C GLY A 49 -3.77 -15.09 -9.55
N ILE A 50 -4.97 -14.51 -9.69
CA ILE A 50 -5.19 -13.29 -10.48
C ILE A 50 -4.39 -12.12 -9.91
N PHE A 51 -4.32 -12.01 -8.59
CA PHE A 51 -3.70 -10.88 -7.89
C PHE A 51 -2.18 -10.87 -8.03
N LEU A 52 -1.55 -12.03 -8.28
CA LEU A 52 -0.13 -12.14 -8.61
C LEU A 52 0.24 -11.37 -9.89
N PHE A 53 -0.70 -11.20 -10.82
CA PHE A 53 -0.46 -10.47 -12.06
C PHE A 53 -0.62 -8.95 -11.92
N PHE A 54 -1.09 -8.45 -10.77
CA PHE A 54 -1.26 -7.00 -10.56
C PHE A 54 0.01 -6.19 -10.85
N PRO A 55 1.21 -6.56 -10.35
CA PRO A 55 2.44 -5.81 -10.64
C PRO A 55 2.76 -5.75 -12.14
N LEU A 56 2.41 -6.79 -12.90
CA LEU A 56 2.59 -6.84 -14.35
C LEU A 56 1.65 -5.86 -15.05
N PHE A 57 0.36 -5.90 -14.71
CA PHE A 57 -0.63 -5.00 -15.29
C PHE A 57 -0.37 -3.54 -14.94
N PHE A 58 0.01 -3.28 -13.69
CA PHE A 58 0.34 -1.95 -13.21
C PHE A 58 1.58 -1.40 -13.92
N SER A 59 2.70 -2.12 -13.91
CA SER A 59 3.96 -1.66 -14.51
C SER A 59 3.86 -1.48 -16.03
N LEU A 60 3.18 -2.38 -16.74
CA LEU A 60 2.98 -2.24 -18.18
C LEU A 60 2.12 -1.03 -18.51
N THR A 61 1.02 -0.82 -17.77
CA THR A 61 0.14 0.33 -17.99
C THR A 61 0.89 1.64 -17.76
N TYR A 62 1.67 1.70 -16.68
CA TYR A 62 2.53 2.82 -16.36
C TYR A 62 3.58 3.11 -17.45
N LEU A 63 4.22 2.06 -17.99
CA LEU A 63 5.19 2.17 -19.08
C LEU A 63 4.58 2.63 -20.40
N LEU A 64 3.33 2.25 -20.67
CA LEU A 64 2.61 2.63 -21.90
C LEU A 64 2.05 4.04 -21.84
N ARG A 65 1.98 4.67 -20.66
CA ARG A 65 1.46 6.03 -20.45
C ARG A 65 1.93 7.09 -21.46
N PRO A 66 3.24 7.27 -21.74
CA PRO A 66 3.69 8.27 -22.71
C PRO A 66 3.34 7.93 -24.17
N THR A 67 2.83 6.72 -24.45
CA THR A 67 2.59 6.24 -25.81
C THR A 67 1.12 6.38 -26.21
N ARG A 68 0.86 6.39 -27.52
CA ARG A 68 -0.51 6.31 -28.07
C ARG A 68 -1.24 5.01 -27.66
N PHE A 69 -0.48 3.99 -27.22
CA PHE A 69 -1.02 2.69 -26.85
C PHE A 69 -1.49 2.59 -25.40
N TYR A 70 -1.43 3.67 -24.62
CA TYR A 70 -1.87 3.70 -23.23
C TYR A 70 -3.26 3.09 -23.03
N TRP A 71 -4.26 3.49 -23.81
CA TRP A 71 -5.62 2.95 -23.70
C TRP A 71 -5.77 1.49 -24.13
N PHE A 72 -4.84 0.97 -24.93
CA PHE A 72 -4.81 -0.44 -25.30
C PHE A 72 -4.26 -1.33 -24.18
N SER A 73 -3.71 -0.76 -23.10
CA SER A 73 -3.31 -1.52 -21.91
C SER A 73 -4.49 -2.28 -21.31
N LEU A 74 -5.70 -1.70 -21.32
CA LEU A 74 -6.92 -2.38 -20.86
C LEU A 74 -7.22 -3.64 -21.67
N LEU A 75 -7.06 -3.56 -22.99
CA LEU A 75 -7.26 -4.70 -23.88
C LEU A 75 -6.21 -5.79 -23.62
N TYR A 76 -4.95 -5.40 -23.37
CA TYR A 76 -3.92 -6.35 -22.94
C TYR A 76 -4.34 -7.07 -21.66
N ILE A 77 -4.78 -6.34 -20.63
CA ILE A 77 -5.19 -6.92 -19.35
C ILE A 77 -6.34 -7.91 -19.53
N VAL A 78 -7.38 -7.52 -20.27
CA VAL A 78 -8.54 -8.38 -20.53
C VAL A 78 -8.16 -9.63 -21.32
N ILE A 79 -7.31 -9.48 -22.35
CA ILE A 79 -6.84 -10.63 -23.15
C ILE A 79 -5.97 -11.55 -22.31
N THR A 80 -5.03 -11.02 -21.53
CA THR A 80 -4.16 -11.83 -20.66
C THR A 80 -5.00 -12.56 -19.62
N LEU A 81 -5.94 -11.89 -18.96
CA LEU A 81 -6.83 -12.55 -18.01
C LEU A 81 -7.67 -13.64 -18.69
N GLY A 82 -8.27 -13.36 -19.86
CA GLY A 82 -9.08 -14.32 -20.60
C GLY A 82 -8.29 -15.54 -21.07
N LEU A 83 -7.09 -15.34 -21.61
CA LEU A 83 -6.20 -16.43 -22.03
C LEU A 83 -5.74 -17.27 -20.84
N MET A 84 -5.38 -16.63 -19.73
CA MET A 84 -4.97 -17.34 -18.53
C MET A 84 -6.12 -18.16 -17.94
N THR A 85 -7.33 -17.60 -17.84
CA THR A 85 -8.54 -18.35 -17.43
C THR A 85 -8.78 -19.56 -18.33
N PHE A 86 -8.63 -19.40 -19.65
CA PHE A 86 -9.00 -20.45 -20.61
C PHE A 86 -7.98 -21.59 -20.69
N PHE A 87 -6.68 -21.30 -20.60
CA PHE A 87 -5.62 -22.29 -20.84
C PHE A 87 -4.97 -22.84 -19.57
N TRP A 88 -4.81 -22.03 -18.52
CA TRP A 88 -3.97 -22.38 -17.35
C TRP A 88 -4.68 -22.25 -16.00
N GLY A 89 -5.82 -21.55 -15.93
CA GLY A 89 -6.48 -21.22 -14.66
C GLY A 89 -5.65 -20.28 -13.79
N PHE A 90 -6.14 -19.96 -12.58
CA PHE A 90 -5.48 -19.06 -11.63
C PHE A 90 -5.10 -19.74 -10.32
N HIS A 91 -4.43 -20.89 -10.43
CA HIS A 91 -3.91 -21.62 -9.27
C HIS A 91 -2.71 -20.90 -8.65
N LEU A 92 -2.88 -20.38 -7.43
CA LEU A 92 -1.87 -19.57 -6.75
C LEU A 92 -0.52 -20.30 -6.63
N GLU A 93 -0.53 -21.55 -6.15
CA GLU A 93 0.70 -22.34 -5.95
C GLU A 93 1.47 -22.61 -7.24
N THR A 94 0.77 -22.81 -8.36
CA THR A 94 1.37 -23.06 -9.67
C THR A 94 2.22 -21.88 -10.12
N TYR A 95 1.77 -20.64 -9.87
CA TYR A 95 2.53 -19.45 -10.24
C TYR A 95 3.65 -19.13 -9.24
N LEU A 96 3.41 -19.30 -7.94
CA LEU A 96 4.44 -19.06 -6.91
C LEU A 96 5.67 -19.97 -7.06
N THR A 97 5.47 -21.20 -7.54
CA THR A 97 6.57 -22.16 -7.78
C THR A 97 7.16 -22.09 -9.19
N SER A 98 6.51 -21.39 -10.12
CA SER A 98 6.93 -21.33 -11.52
C SER A 98 8.08 -20.36 -11.73
N PRO A 99 9.26 -20.82 -12.21
CA PRO A 99 10.37 -19.94 -12.57
C PRO A 99 10.01 -18.98 -13.70
N ALA A 100 9.10 -19.37 -14.60
CA ALA A 100 8.67 -18.54 -15.71
C ALA A 100 7.90 -17.30 -15.22
N TYR A 101 7.03 -17.46 -14.22
CA TYR A 101 6.30 -16.35 -13.61
C TYR A 101 7.25 -15.33 -12.99
N TRP A 102 8.19 -15.79 -12.16
CA TRP A 102 9.21 -14.93 -11.56
C TRP A 102 10.12 -14.28 -12.60
N GLY A 103 10.45 -14.98 -13.69
CA GLY A 103 11.19 -14.44 -14.82
C GLY A 103 10.45 -13.28 -15.50
N VAL A 104 9.14 -13.41 -15.72
CA VAL A 104 8.32 -12.34 -16.34
C VAL A 104 8.20 -11.12 -15.42
N LEU A 105 8.02 -11.32 -14.11
CA LEU A 105 8.08 -10.24 -13.11
C LEU A 105 9.42 -9.51 -13.13
N PHE A 106 10.53 -10.27 -13.16
CA PHE A 106 11.86 -9.70 -13.19
C PHE A 106 12.12 -8.88 -14.46
N ILE A 107 11.65 -9.36 -15.62
CA ILE A 107 11.70 -8.61 -16.88
C ILE A 107 10.91 -7.30 -16.76
N HIS A 108 9.69 -7.33 -16.21
CA HIS A 108 8.89 -6.11 -16.02
C HIS A 108 9.55 -5.13 -15.05
N LEU A 109 10.17 -5.63 -13.98
CA LEU A 109 10.94 -4.79 -13.08
C LEU A 109 12.09 -4.10 -13.82
N ILE A 110 12.86 -4.83 -14.64
CA ILE A 110 13.92 -4.23 -15.46
C ILE A 110 13.34 -3.16 -16.39
N LEU A 111 12.27 -3.48 -17.13
CA LEU A 111 11.62 -2.54 -18.05
C LEU A 111 11.17 -1.26 -17.34
N LEU A 112 10.60 -1.39 -16.14
CA LEU A 112 10.20 -0.26 -15.31
C LEU A 112 11.41 0.60 -14.91
N LEU A 113 12.52 -0.02 -14.51
CA LEU A 113 13.74 0.68 -14.13
C LEU A 113 14.39 1.42 -15.31
N ILE A 114 14.30 0.87 -16.52
CA ILE A 114 14.87 1.47 -17.74
C ILE A 114 13.85 2.29 -18.56
N LYS A 115 12.71 2.68 -17.97
CA LYS A 115 11.61 3.40 -18.64
C LYS A 115 12.06 4.60 -19.48
N ASP A 116 13.08 5.33 -19.02
CA ASP A 116 13.66 6.51 -19.68
C ASP A 116 15.01 6.16 -20.31
N PHE A 117 15.02 5.15 -21.17
CA PHE A 117 16.25 4.73 -21.85
C PHE A 117 16.83 5.89 -22.66
N ARG A 118 18.04 6.33 -22.28
CA ARG A 118 18.78 7.42 -22.92
C ARG A 118 20.20 6.98 -23.20
N PHE A 119 20.75 7.39 -24.35
CA PHE A 119 22.15 7.13 -24.71
C PHE A 119 23.18 7.80 -23.77
N ASN A 120 22.75 8.77 -22.95
CA ASN A 120 23.60 9.38 -21.93
C ASN A 120 23.59 8.53 -20.64
N ASN A 121 24.68 7.80 -20.41
CA ASN A 121 24.85 6.92 -19.26
C ASN A 121 24.54 7.59 -17.91
N ARG A 122 24.91 8.86 -17.72
CA ARG A 122 24.68 9.57 -16.46
C ARG A 122 23.20 9.77 -16.20
N GLN A 123 22.44 10.18 -17.23
CA GLN A 123 21.01 10.40 -17.12
C GLN A 123 20.25 9.07 -16.97
N MET A 124 20.68 8.04 -17.68
CA MET A 124 20.11 6.69 -17.57
C MET A 124 20.30 6.12 -16.16
N ILE A 125 21.54 6.13 -15.63
CA ILE A 125 21.83 5.64 -14.28
C ILE A 125 21.07 6.45 -13.23
N TYR A 126 20.99 7.77 -13.40
CA TYR A 126 20.17 8.61 -12.53
C TYR A 126 18.70 8.16 -12.53
N SER A 127 18.09 7.98 -13.70
CA SER A 127 16.70 7.52 -13.81
C SER A 127 16.47 6.16 -13.17
N ILE A 128 17.39 5.21 -13.37
CA ILE A 128 17.32 3.87 -12.77
C ILE A 128 17.36 3.97 -11.24
N LEU A 129 18.30 4.76 -10.70
CA LEU A 129 18.45 4.98 -9.25
C LEU A 129 17.26 5.74 -8.66
N MET A 130 16.65 6.66 -9.42
CA MET A 130 15.46 7.38 -8.97
C MET A 130 14.25 6.44 -8.91
N THR A 131 13.98 5.71 -9.99
CA THR A 131 12.85 4.78 -10.07
C THR A 131 12.96 3.69 -9.00
N SER A 132 14.17 3.16 -8.76
CA SER A 132 14.40 2.15 -7.71
C SER A 132 14.20 2.74 -6.31
N ALA A 133 14.65 3.97 -6.06
CA ALA A 133 14.42 4.64 -4.78
C ALA A 133 12.94 4.92 -4.55
N HIS A 134 12.20 5.38 -5.57
CA HIS A 134 10.75 5.60 -5.46
C HIS A 134 10.01 4.31 -5.14
N LEU A 135 10.35 3.20 -5.81
CA LEU A 135 9.77 1.89 -5.53
C LEU A 135 10.07 1.42 -4.10
N ALA A 136 11.33 1.53 -3.66
CA ALA A 136 11.74 1.12 -2.32
C ALA A 136 11.08 1.95 -1.21
N ILE A 137 11.01 3.28 -1.39
CA ILE A 137 10.34 4.19 -0.43
C ILE A 137 8.84 3.89 -0.38
N SER A 138 8.22 3.66 -1.53
CA SER A 138 6.78 3.34 -1.60
C SER A 138 6.43 2.05 -0.88
N PHE A 139 7.23 1.00 -1.10
CA PHE A 139 7.13 -0.28 -0.41
C PHE A 139 7.31 -0.11 1.10
N ALA A 140 8.33 0.64 1.53
CA ALA A 140 8.61 0.90 2.94
C ALA A 140 7.47 1.66 3.63
N LEU A 141 6.97 2.74 3.01
CA LEU A 141 5.86 3.53 3.57
C LEU A 141 4.57 2.72 3.65
N ALA A 142 4.24 1.92 2.63
CA ALA A 142 3.09 1.01 2.68
C ALA A 142 3.24 -0.04 3.78
N GLY A 143 4.44 -0.60 3.97
CA GLY A 143 4.73 -1.52 5.07
C GLY A 143 4.54 -0.86 6.44
N ILE A 144 5.00 0.39 6.61
CA ILE A 144 4.78 1.15 7.85
C ILE A 144 3.28 1.35 8.11
N ILE A 145 2.46 1.63 7.08
CA ILE A 145 1.01 1.74 7.25
C ILE A 145 0.43 0.44 7.82
N ILE A 146 0.81 -0.73 7.28
CA ILE A 146 0.36 -2.03 7.78
C ILE A 146 0.76 -2.21 9.25
N PHE A 147 2.01 -1.94 9.60
CA PHE A 147 2.48 -2.02 10.99
C PHE A 147 1.69 -1.09 11.92
N MET A 148 1.40 0.14 11.50
CA MET A 148 0.64 1.10 12.30
C MET A 148 -0.81 0.65 12.51
N ILE A 149 -1.45 0.07 11.49
CA ILE A 149 -2.79 -0.51 11.61
C ILE A 149 -2.77 -1.65 12.63
N GLN A 150 -1.78 -2.55 12.56
CA GLN A 150 -1.65 -3.66 13.51
C GLN A 150 -1.48 -3.15 14.96
N ILE A 151 -0.68 -2.09 15.16
CA ILE A 151 -0.47 -1.47 16.49
C ILE A 151 -1.79 -0.87 17.00
N LEU A 152 -2.56 -0.18 16.15
CA LEU A 152 -3.85 0.40 16.53
C LEU A 152 -4.86 -0.69 16.92
N LEU A 153 -4.97 -1.78 16.14
CA LEU A 153 -5.84 -2.90 16.45
C LEU A 153 -5.44 -3.61 17.74
N ALA A 154 -4.14 -3.85 17.94
CA ALA A 154 -3.63 -4.42 19.17
C ALA A 154 -3.96 -3.52 20.37
N SER A 155 -3.84 -2.21 20.21
CA SER A 155 -4.20 -1.22 21.25
C SER A 155 -5.68 -1.25 21.58
N ILE A 156 -6.56 -1.30 20.57
CA ILE A 156 -8.02 -1.43 20.74
C ILE A 156 -8.33 -2.72 21.51
N SER A 157 -7.82 -3.86 21.03
CA SER A 157 -8.06 -5.18 21.63
C SER A 157 -7.59 -5.26 23.08
N TYR A 158 -6.44 -4.69 23.40
CA TYR A 158 -5.89 -4.72 24.75
C TYR A 158 -6.65 -3.80 25.72
N LEU A 159 -6.86 -2.53 25.31
CA LEU A 159 -7.42 -1.50 26.19
C LEU A 159 -8.95 -1.59 26.28
N LEU A 160 -9.65 -1.64 25.15
CA LEU A 160 -11.11 -1.53 25.11
C LEU A 160 -11.81 -2.88 25.22
N LEU A 161 -11.27 -3.94 24.62
CA LEU A 161 -11.95 -5.23 24.58
C LEU A 161 -11.55 -6.17 25.74
N SER A 162 -12.36 -7.20 25.91
CA SER A 162 -12.09 -8.31 26.83
C SER A 162 -11.34 -9.41 26.07
N PRO A 163 -10.59 -10.30 26.75
CA PRO A 163 -9.85 -11.37 26.09
C PRO A 163 -10.72 -12.26 25.17
N GLU A 164 -12.00 -12.41 25.50
CA GLU A 164 -12.97 -13.19 24.72
C GLU A 164 -13.52 -12.47 23.48
N THR A 165 -13.38 -11.14 23.41
CA THR A 165 -13.89 -10.30 22.31
C THR A 165 -12.78 -9.64 21.50
N SER A 166 -11.51 -9.88 21.82
CA SER A 166 -10.38 -9.22 21.18
C SER A 166 -10.36 -9.47 19.67
N ILE A 167 -10.34 -8.39 18.90
CA ILE A 167 -10.26 -8.42 17.44
C ILE A 167 -8.77 -8.34 17.09
N TYR A 168 -8.11 -9.49 17.04
CA TYR A 168 -6.69 -9.53 16.68
C TYR A 168 -6.46 -9.63 15.17
N TYR A 169 -7.50 -9.96 14.41
CA TYR A 169 -7.37 -10.39 13.03
C TYR A 169 -8.27 -9.53 12.14
N ILE A 170 -7.64 -8.61 11.41
CA ILE A 170 -8.12 -8.24 10.09
C ILE A 170 -7.76 -9.41 9.17
N GLU A 171 -8.67 -9.75 8.26
CA GLU A 171 -8.44 -10.78 7.25
C GLU A 171 -7.20 -10.46 6.40
N GLU A 172 -6.34 -11.45 6.13
CA GLU A 172 -5.10 -11.29 5.35
C GLU A 172 -5.29 -10.55 4.01
N PRO A 173 -6.36 -10.81 3.23
CA PRO A 173 -6.67 -10.06 2.02
C PRO A 173 -6.74 -8.55 2.24
N ILE A 174 -7.30 -8.07 3.35
CA ILE A 174 -7.40 -6.63 3.62
C ILE A 174 -6.00 -6.02 3.76
N TYR A 175 -5.06 -6.71 4.43
CA TYR A 175 -3.68 -6.24 4.53
C TYR A 175 -2.97 -6.21 3.18
N VAL A 176 -3.14 -7.27 2.36
CA VAL A 176 -2.57 -7.31 1.01
C VAL A 176 -3.16 -6.20 0.13
N ALA A 177 -4.46 -5.93 0.25
CA ALA A 177 -5.15 -4.86 -0.48
C ALA A 177 -4.59 -3.48 -0.11
N ILE A 178 -4.49 -3.19 1.21
CA ILE A 178 -3.93 -1.93 1.71
C ILE A 178 -2.49 -1.77 1.22
N PHE A 179 -1.68 -2.81 1.33
CA PHE A 179 -0.30 -2.79 0.90
C PHE A 179 -0.17 -2.49 -0.61
N LEU A 180 -0.96 -3.17 -1.43
CA LEU A 180 -1.04 -2.97 -2.87
C LEU A 180 -1.45 -1.55 -3.22
N ILE A 181 -2.54 -1.05 -2.63
CA ILE A 181 -3.08 0.28 -2.88
C ILE A 181 -2.04 1.35 -2.55
N PHE A 182 -1.48 1.32 -1.33
CA PHE A 182 -0.56 2.36 -0.89
C PHE A 182 0.79 2.29 -1.61
N THR A 183 1.33 1.09 -1.89
CA THR A 183 2.58 0.96 -2.64
C THR A 183 2.45 1.58 -4.02
N SER A 184 1.37 1.29 -4.75
CA SER A 184 1.15 1.84 -6.09
C SER A 184 0.85 3.34 -6.08
N LEU A 185 0.06 3.82 -5.12
CA LEU A 185 -0.22 5.26 -4.98
C LEU A 185 1.03 6.07 -4.64
N PHE A 186 1.84 5.59 -3.71
CA PHE A 186 3.10 6.24 -3.36
C PHE A 186 4.08 6.22 -4.53
N PHE A 187 4.15 5.12 -5.28
CA PHE A 187 5.02 5.04 -6.44
C PHE A 187 4.67 6.13 -7.46
N ILE A 188 3.39 6.26 -7.82
CA ILE A 188 2.91 7.33 -8.71
C ILE A 188 3.20 8.71 -8.12
N PHE A 189 3.03 8.88 -6.81
CA PHE A 189 3.26 10.15 -6.13
C PHE A 189 4.70 10.65 -6.25
N PHE A 190 5.66 9.78 -5.95
CA PHE A 190 7.08 10.14 -6.03
C PHE A 190 7.53 10.37 -7.48
N GLU A 191 7.02 9.55 -8.40
CA GLU A 191 7.28 9.67 -9.82
C GLU A 191 6.76 10.98 -10.43
N ASP A 192 5.50 11.37 -10.15
CA ASP A 192 4.94 12.62 -10.66
C ASP A 192 5.64 13.85 -10.07
N ARG A 193 6.07 13.76 -8.81
CA ARG A 193 6.83 14.82 -8.13
C ARG A 193 8.22 15.02 -8.73
N GLU A 194 8.88 13.94 -9.15
CA GLU A 194 10.19 14.01 -9.82
C GLU A 194 10.10 14.70 -11.18
N VAL A 195 9.01 14.45 -11.93
CA VAL A 195 8.77 15.09 -13.22
C VAL A 195 8.44 16.59 -13.07
N GLN A 196 7.76 16.99 -11.99
CA GLN A 196 7.30 18.36 -11.78
C GLN A 196 8.34 19.27 -11.10
N ASN A 197 9.22 18.73 -10.27
CA ASN A 197 10.20 19.50 -9.52
C ASN A 197 11.58 19.43 -10.20
N ASN A 198 12.22 20.58 -10.42
CA ASN A 198 13.66 20.60 -10.68
C ASN A 198 14.38 19.87 -9.53
N PRO A 199 15.39 19.02 -9.81
CA PRO A 199 16.07 18.14 -8.84
C PRO A 199 16.78 18.84 -7.68
N GLU A 200 16.68 20.17 -7.59
CA GLU A 200 17.40 21.03 -6.65
C GLU A 200 16.58 21.47 -5.43
N ARG A 201 15.26 21.26 -5.39
CA ARG A 201 14.40 21.95 -4.40
C ARG A 201 14.06 21.21 -3.12
N GLU A 202 14.08 19.88 -3.07
CA GLU A 202 13.79 19.11 -1.84
C GLU A 202 14.41 17.71 -1.92
N GLY A 203 15.11 17.29 -0.86
CA GLY A 203 15.70 15.94 -0.80
C GLY A 203 14.62 14.87 -0.68
N ARG A 204 14.70 13.80 -1.48
CA ARG A 204 13.71 12.68 -1.51
C ARG A 204 13.39 12.09 -0.14
N LEU A 205 14.39 11.97 0.73
CA LEU A 205 14.21 11.49 2.11
C LEU A 205 13.44 12.49 2.98
N LEU A 206 13.56 13.79 2.71
CA LEU A 206 12.76 14.81 3.37
C LEU A 206 11.31 14.67 2.94
N LEU A 207 11.04 14.51 1.64
CA LEU A 207 9.68 14.31 1.15
C LEU A 207 9.06 12.99 1.66
N ALA A 208 9.84 11.91 1.71
CA ALA A 208 9.41 10.65 2.34
C ALA A 208 9.14 10.83 3.85
N GLY A 209 10.01 11.56 4.56
CA GLY A 209 9.84 11.90 5.96
C GLY A 209 8.59 12.76 6.21
N GLU A 210 8.30 13.70 5.32
CA GLU A 210 7.09 14.52 5.38
C GLU A 210 5.83 13.69 5.18
N VAL A 211 5.82 12.77 4.20
CA VAL A 211 4.72 11.81 4.02
C VAL A 211 4.57 10.95 5.28
N LEU A 212 5.68 10.40 5.79
CA LEU A 212 5.66 9.57 6.99
C LEU A 212 5.07 10.33 8.19
N ILE A 213 5.54 11.54 8.48
CA ILE A 213 5.12 12.30 9.64
C ILE A 213 3.66 12.77 9.49
N ASN A 214 3.33 13.37 8.35
CA ASN A 214 2.06 14.10 8.23
C ASN A 214 0.91 13.24 7.72
N PHE A 215 1.19 12.22 6.91
CA PHE A 215 0.17 11.36 6.32
C PHE A 215 0.00 10.03 7.08
N ILE A 216 1.06 9.52 7.70
CA ILE A 216 1.00 8.23 8.42
C ILE A 216 0.98 8.46 9.94
N LEU A 217 2.04 9.03 10.51
CA LEU A 217 2.19 9.13 11.97
C LEU A 217 1.16 10.06 12.62
N SER A 218 0.90 11.24 12.04
CA SER A 218 -0.04 12.20 12.62
C SER A 218 -1.46 11.62 12.76
N PRO A 219 -2.07 11.01 11.72
CA PRO A 219 -3.35 10.31 11.89
C PRO A 219 -3.31 9.17 12.89
N VAL A 220 -2.23 8.38 12.91
CA VAL A 220 -2.07 7.27 13.86
C VAL A 220 -2.03 7.75 15.30
N VAL A 221 -1.28 8.82 15.58
CA VAL A 221 -1.20 9.43 16.92
C VAL A 221 -2.55 9.98 17.35
N ILE A 222 -3.30 10.62 16.44
CA ILE A 222 -4.66 11.09 16.72
C ILE A 222 -5.57 9.91 17.07
N LEU A 223 -5.57 8.85 16.26
CA LEU A 223 -6.37 7.65 16.51
C LEU A 223 -6.00 6.98 17.83
N TYR A 224 -4.71 6.84 18.11
CA TYR A 224 -4.23 6.29 19.38
C TYR A 224 -4.68 7.14 20.58
N THR A 225 -4.62 8.47 20.46
CA THR A 225 -5.11 9.36 21.52
C THR A 225 -6.60 9.19 21.77
N ILE A 226 -7.41 9.02 20.71
CA ILE A 226 -8.85 8.71 20.83
C ILE A 226 -9.06 7.37 21.55
N ILE A 227 -8.30 6.33 21.18
CA ILE A 227 -8.34 5.00 21.83
C ILE A 227 -8.07 5.13 23.33
N VAL A 228 -7.04 5.90 23.73
CA VAL A 228 -6.70 6.14 25.13
C VAL A 228 -7.82 6.88 25.87
N TYR A 229 -8.42 7.92 25.26
CA TYR A 229 -9.54 8.62 25.89
C TYR A 229 -10.78 7.76 26.06
N LEU A 230 -11.12 6.92 25.08
CA LEU A 230 -12.21 5.96 25.21
C LEU A 230 -11.94 4.95 26.33
N TYR A 231 -10.69 4.52 26.48
CA TYR A 231 -10.30 3.63 27.56
C TYR A 231 -10.44 4.27 28.95
N ILE A 232 -10.03 5.54 29.11
CA ILE A 232 -10.23 6.28 30.36
C ILE A 232 -11.73 6.41 30.68
N ALA A 233 -12.56 6.74 29.68
CA ALA A 233 -14.01 6.81 29.86
C ALA A 233 -14.60 5.45 30.30
N LYS A 234 -14.10 4.34 29.72
CA LYS A 234 -14.48 2.98 30.11
C LYS A 234 -14.15 2.69 31.58
N ILE A 235 -12.93 2.99 32.02
CA ILE A 235 -12.49 2.82 33.43
C ILE A 235 -13.45 3.55 34.37
N VAL A 236 -13.73 4.83 34.10
CA VAL A 236 -14.60 5.66 34.93
C VAL A 236 -16.03 5.12 34.95
N ALA A 237 -16.55 4.67 33.81
CA ALA A 237 -17.91 4.15 33.70
C ALA A 237 -18.10 2.78 34.40
N LEU A 238 -17.10 1.90 34.33
CA LEU A 238 -17.16 0.53 34.86
C LEU A 238 -16.55 0.40 36.27
N PHE A 239 -15.94 1.46 36.80
CA PHE A 239 -15.16 1.44 38.05
C PHE A 239 -14.10 0.33 38.06
N GLU A 240 -13.54 0.02 36.90
CA GLU A 240 -12.48 -0.97 36.74
C GLU A 240 -11.11 -0.34 37.01
N LEU A 241 -10.15 -1.14 37.49
CA LEU A 241 -8.76 -0.69 37.61
C LEU A 241 -8.08 -0.64 36.22
N PRO A 242 -7.15 0.30 35.99
CA PRO A 242 -6.39 0.33 34.75
C PRO A 242 -5.55 -0.95 34.58
N LYS A 243 -5.62 -1.56 33.40
CA LYS A 243 -4.73 -2.62 32.93
C LYS A 243 -3.29 -2.09 32.71
N GLY A 244 -2.29 -2.90 33.08
CA GLY A 244 -0.88 -2.73 32.69
C GLY A 244 -0.11 -1.60 33.39
N GLU A 245 1.00 -1.15 32.79
CA GLU A 245 1.88 -0.10 33.34
C GLU A 245 1.20 1.27 33.53
N LEU A 246 0.05 1.49 32.89
CA LEU A 246 -0.80 2.67 33.11
C LEU A 246 -1.33 2.76 34.55
N SER A 247 -1.43 1.62 35.26
CA SER A 247 -1.73 1.62 36.69
C SER A 247 -0.65 2.33 37.51
N PHE A 248 0.64 2.29 37.12
CA PHE A 248 1.70 3.02 37.82
C PHE A 248 1.59 4.54 37.65
N ILE A 249 1.17 5.01 36.47
CA ILE A 249 0.98 6.45 36.22
C ILE A 249 -0.21 6.98 37.04
N VAL A 250 -1.33 6.22 37.06
CA VAL A 250 -2.53 6.61 37.81
C VAL A 250 -2.33 6.49 39.32
N LEU A 251 -1.68 5.43 39.81
CA LEU A 251 -1.38 5.26 41.24
C LEU A 251 -0.32 6.25 41.73
N GLY A 252 0.68 6.60 40.91
CA GLY A 252 1.67 7.62 41.24
C GLY A 252 1.04 9.00 41.48
N ALA A 253 -0.01 9.36 40.74
CA ALA A 253 -0.73 10.62 40.91
C ALA A 253 -1.65 10.67 42.14
N VAL A 254 -1.86 9.55 42.83
CA VAL A 254 -2.70 9.45 44.06
C VAL A 254 -1.84 9.51 45.34
N VAL A 255 -0.51 9.47 45.21
CA VAL A 255 0.43 9.43 46.36
C VAL A 255 1.02 10.81 46.72
N ASP A 256 0.61 11.89 46.05
CA ASP A 256 0.96 13.28 46.41
C ASP A 256 -0.22 14.06 47.03
#